data_AF-A0A4Z0YLG6-F1
#
_entry.id   AF-A0A4Z0YLG6-F1
#
_cell.length_a   1.000
_cell.length_b   1.000
_cell.length_c   1.000
_cell.angle_alpha   90.00
_cell.angle_beta   90.00
_cell.angle_gamma   90.00
#
_symmetry.space_group_name_H-M   'P 1'
#
loop_
_entity.id
_entity.type
_entity.pdbx_description
1 polymer ?
#
loop_
_entity_poly.entity_id
_entity_poly.type
_entity_poly.pdbx_seq_one_letter_code
_entity_poly.pdbx_strand_id
1 'polypeptide(L)'
;VSFLASLSLTYRALPPNGPRSRTFADECIDAARASMRVHLEATAMMDQQSLQIVYIHWTILYAPFIPFIVIFCLVIETSDGEDLTRLADFVRSLELACEVSSSVRKLHQLCQVLYNVAELYVEAKVAEGVGSEFDAYLSQLGFMPVDVDGAMMGVQTDLASGSGGGGVQGVGDQMRAVAQTNQLEDWFSGKNYMMGLLEEDLSGINPMAWP
;
A
#
# COMPACT_ATOMS: atom_id res chain seq x y z
N VAL A 1 10.84 -3.04 13.12
CA VAL A 1 9.81 -2.51 12.20
C VAL A 1 10.42 -1.69 11.07
N SER A 2 11.09 -0.56 11.34
CA SER A 2 11.58 0.36 10.29
C SER A 2 12.46 -0.30 9.23
N PHE A 3 13.37 -1.21 9.62
CA PHE A 3 14.19 -1.98 8.65
C PHE A 3 13.34 -2.79 7.66
N LEU A 4 12.34 -3.53 8.15
CA LEU A 4 11.45 -4.35 7.32
C LEU A 4 10.51 -3.48 6.46
N ALA A 5 10.07 -2.35 7.00
CA ALA A 5 9.29 -1.37 6.24
C ALA A 5 10.10 -0.77 5.08
N SER A 6 11.38 -0.47 5.31
CA SER A 6 12.30 -0.02 4.25
C SER A 6 12.59 -1.12 3.23
N LEU A 7 12.77 -2.37 3.65
CA LEU A 7 12.88 -3.49 2.72
C LEU A 7 11.63 -3.65 1.87
N SER A 8 10.44 -3.51 2.46
CA SER A 8 9.17 -3.57 1.72
C SER A 8 9.13 -2.51 0.62
N LEU A 9 9.59 -1.29 0.92
CA LEU A 9 9.70 -0.21 -0.05
C LEU A 9 10.68 -0.56 -1.18
N THR A 10 11.88 -1.05 -0.84
CA THR A 10 12.91 -1.39 -1.83
C THR A 10 12.47 -2.54 -2.72
N TYR A 11 11.90 -3.60 -2.15
CA TYR A 11 11.42 -4.75 -2.91
C TYR A 11 10.20 -4.45 -3.77
N ARG A 12 9.43 -3.40 -3.47
CA ARG A 12 8.34 -2.95 -4.34
C ARG A 12 8.83 -2.47 -5.71
N ALA A 13 10.09 -2.07 -5.83
CA ALA A 13 10.67 -1.72 -7.13
C ALA A 13 11.03 -2.96 -7.99
N LEU A 14 10.92 -4.17 -7.43
CA LEU A 14 11.14 -5.41 -8.17
C LEU A 14 9.85 -5.85 -8.86
N PRO A 15 9.94 -6.45 -10.06
CA PRO A 15 8.80 -7.04 -10.72
C PRO A 15 8.27 -8.24 -9.91
N PRO A 16 6.96 -8.55 -10.01
CA PRO A 16 6.40 -9.77 -9.44
C PRO A 16 7.13 -10.99 -10.00
N ASN A 17 7.55 -11.88 -9.10
CA ASN A 17 8.40 -13.03 -9.40
C ASN A 17 7.78 -14.36 -8.97
N GLY A 18 6.54 -14.33 -8.48
CA GLY A 18 5.83 -15.49 -7.94
C GLY A 18 4.32 -15.45 -8.23
N PRO A 19 3.60 -16.55 -7.92
CA PRO A 19 2.16 -16.63 -8.15
C PRO A 19 1.33 -15.89 -7.10
N ARG A 20 1.95 -15.36 -6.04
CA ARG A 20 1.25 -14.75 -4.90
C ARG A 20 0.61 -13.41 -5.22
N SER A 21 1.22 -12.64 -6.13
CA SER A 21 0.73 -11.35 -6.56
C SER A 21 1.24 -11.03 -7.96
N ARG A 22 0.39 -10.39 -8.75
CA ARG A 22 0.67 -9.78 -10.05
C ARG A 22 1.28 -8.38 -9.88
N THR A 23 1.26 -7.85 -8.67
CA THR A 23 1.65 -6.48 -8.33
C THR A 23 3.00 -6.43 -7.62
N PHE A 24 3.22 -7.32 -6.64
CA PHE A 24 4.38 -7.29 -5.77
C PHE A 24 5.27 -8.52 -5.93
N ALA A 25 6.58 -8.33 -5.83
CA ALA A 25 7.51 -9.43 -5.60
C ALA A 25 7.24 -10.10 -4.25
N ASP A 26 7.54 -11.39 -4.21
CA ASP A 26 7.39 -12.25 -3.04
C ASP A 26 8.10 -11.68 -1.79
N GLU A 27 9.31 -11.15 -1.98
CA GLU A 27 10.11 -10.52 -0.92
C GLU A 27 9.48 -9.23 -0.38
N CYS A 28 8.74 -8.49 -1.21
CA CYS A 28 8.00 -7.30 -0.79
C CYS A 28 6.87 -7.68 0.15
N ILE A 29 6.11 -8.72 -0.20
CA ILE A 29 5.02 -9.26 0.62
C ILE A 29 5.56 -9.77 1.95
N ASP A 30 6.65 -10.54 1.92
CA ASP A 30 7.25 -11.12 3.13
C ASP A 30 7.79 -10.03 4.07
N ALA A 31 8.46 -9.01 3.52
CA ALA A 31 8.92 -7.86 4.31
C ALA A 31 7.75 -7.08 4.91
N ALA A 32 6.65 -6.89 4.17
CA ALA A 32 5.48 -6.15 4.63
C ALA A 32 4.77 -6.91 5.77
N ARG A 33 4.49 -8.21 5.58
CA ARG A 33 3.90 -9.08 6.61
C ARG A 33 4.78 -9.15 7.85
N ALA A 34 6.10 -9.30 7.68
CA ALA A 34 7.04 -9.32 8.80
C ALA A 34 7.06 -7.98 9.55
N SER A 35 6.99 -6.85 8.83
CA SER A 35 6.95 -5.52 9.45
C SER A 35 5.72 -5.35 10.36
N MET A 36 4.52 -5.73 9.88
CA MET A 36 3.29 -5.71 10.68
C MET A 36 3.37 -6.62 11.90
N ARG A 37 3.83 -7.87 11.70
CA ARG A 37 3.98 -8.83 12.79
C ARG A 37 4.91 -8.29 13.88
N VAL A 38 6.08 -7.78 13.50
CA VAL A 38 7.05 -7.23 14.46
C VAL A 38 6.52 -5.97 15.17
N HIS A 39 5.69 -5.16 14.51
CA HIS A 39 5.00 -4.02 15.15
C HIS A 39 4.03 -4.48 16.24
N LEU A 40 3.21 -5.48 15.94
CA LEU A 40 2.26 -6.05 16.88
C LEU A 40 2.97 -6.73 18.06
N GLU A 41 4.01 -7.53 17.78
CA GLU A 41 4.85 -8.15 18.80
C GLU A 41 5.52 -7.10 19.70
N ALA A 42 6.11 -6.05 19.13
CA ALA A 42 6.75 -5.00 19.90
C ALA A 42 5.76 -4.26 20.80
N THR A 43 4.56 -3.96 20.29
CA THR A 43 3.50 -3.30 21.07
C THR A 43 3.02 -4.22 22.20
N ALA A 44 2.85 -5.52 21.94
CA ALA A 44 2.43 -6.51 22.93
C ALA A 44 3.47 -6.78 24.03
N MET A 45 4.76 -6.62 23.74
CA MET A 45 5.84 -6.76 24.73
C MET A 45 5.94 -5.59 25.72
N MET A 46 5.22 -4.49 25.48
CA MET A 46 5.27 -3.30 26.33
C MET A 46 4.13 -3.33 27.35
N ASP A 47 4.46 -3.49 28.63
CA ASP A 47 3.49 -3.52 29.73
C ASP A 47 2.88 -2.15 30.05
N GLN A 48 3.57 -1.07 29.66
CA GLN A 48 3.13 0.31 29.94
C GLN A 48 2.59 0.97 28.67
N GLN A 49 1.37 1.49 28.76
CA GLN A 49 0.73 2.24 27.68
C GLN A 49 1.56 3.46 27.23
N SER A 50 2.28 4.11 28.15
CA SER A 50 3.19 5.23 27.83
C SER A 50 4.33 4.79 26.91
N LEU A 51 4.89 3.60 27.10
CA LEU A 51 5.94 3.05 26.24
C LEU A 51 5.39 2.68 24.86
N GLN A 52 4.18 2.11 24.79
CA GLN A 52 3.49 1.85 23.53
C GLN A 52 3.24 3.14 22.74
N ILE A 53 2.79 4.20 23.40
CA ILE A 53 2.55 5.50 22.77
C ILE A 53 3.85 6.09 22.23
N VAL A 54 4.93 6.10 23.03
CA VAL A 54 6.25 6.59 22.58
C VAL A 54 6.75 5.76 21.40
N TYR A 55 6.62 4.44 21.47
CA TYR A 55 6.99 3.53 20.40
C TYR A 55 6.19 3.77 19.12
N ILE A 56 4.86 3.88 19.19
CA ILE A 56 3.99 4.13 18.03
C ILE A 56 4.32 5.49 17.44
N HIS A 57 4.52 6.51 18.28
CA HIS A 57 4.89 7.85 17.82
C HIS A 57 6.23 7.84 17.07
N TRP A 58 7.28 7.21 17.63
CA TRP A 58 8.57 7.05 16.93
C TRP A 58 8.46 6.15 15.69
N THR A 59 7.68 5.07 15.75
CA THR A 59 7.49 4.16 14.62
C THR A 59 6.73 4.83 13.49
N ILE A 60 5.75 5.69 13.76
CA ILE A 60 5.02 6.43 12.72
C ILE A 60 5.87 7.56 12.13
N LEU A 61 6.70 8.22 12.95
CA LEU A 61 7.61 9.26 12.48
C LEU A 61 8.79 8.72 11.65
N TYR A 62 9.15 7.44 11.82
CA TYR A 62 10.32 6.82 11.16
C TYR A 62 10.03 5.59 10.29
N ALA A 63 8.84 5.00 10.34
CA ALA A 63 8.46 3.83 9.54
C ALA A 63 7.43 4.25 8.50
N PRO A 64 7.71 4.01 7.20
CA PRO A 64 6.79 4.41 6.18
C PRO A 64 5.50 3.59 6.26
N PHE A 65 4.37 4.23 5.99
CA PHE A 65 3.01 3.71 5.74
C PHE A 65 2.92 2.57 4.69
N ILE A 66 4.06 2.13 4.17
CA ILE A 66 4.23 1.23 3.04
C ILE A 66 3.78 -0.20 3.34
N PRO A 67 4.15 -0.84 4.47
CA PRO A 67 3.68 -2.20 4.75
C PRO A 67 2.17 -2.28 4.77
N PHE A 68 1.48 -1.27 5.34
CA PHE A 68 0.03 -1.20 5.34
C PHE A 68 -0.56 -1.15 3.93
N ILE A 69 -0.03 -0.28 3.07
CA ILE A 69 -0.48 -0.19 1.68
C ILE A 69 -0.21 -1.47 0.89
N VAL A 70 0.96 -2.10 1.06
CA VAL A 70 1.29 -3.36 0.36
C VAL A 70 0.28 -4.45 0.74
N ILE A 71 0.00 -4.62 2.04
CA ILE A 71 -0.98 -5.62 2.48
C ILE A 71 -2.40 -5.26 2.05
N PHE A 72 -2.79 -3.98 2.10
CA PHE A 72 -4.08 -3.53 1.57
C PHE A 72 -4.25 -3.92 0.09
N CYS A 73 -3.29 -3.59 -0.76
CA CYS A 73 -3.35 -3.91 -2.18
C CYS A 73 -3.37 -5.43 -2.41
N LEU A 74 -2.60 -6.18 -1.61
CA LEU A 74 -2.59 -7.65 -1.67
C LEU A 74 -3.94 -8.26 -1.29
N VAL A 75 -4.66 -7.69 -0.31
CA VAL A 75 -6.02 -8.13 0.08
C VAL A 75 -7.01 -7.84 -1.04
N ILE A 76 -6.96 -6.66 -1.68
CA ILE A 76 -7.80 -6.40 -2.85
C ILE A 76 -7.53 -7.43 -3.94
N GLU A 77 -6.26 -7.71 -4.22
CA GLU A 77 -5.89 -8.60 -5.30
C GLU A 77 -6.31 -10.06 -5.04
N THR A 78 -6.07 -10.56 -3.83
CA THR A 78 -6.19 -12.00 -3.51
C THR A 78 -7.43 -12.34 -2.70
N SER A 79 -8.08 -11.35 -2.09
CA SER A 79 -9.16 -11.52 -1.11
C SER A 79 -8.78 -12.43 0.08
N ASP A 80 -7.50 -12.45 0.44
CA ASP A 80 -6.98 -13.25 1.54
C ASP A 80 -7.44 -12.74 2.92
N GLY A 81 -8.09 -13.62 3.69
CA GLY A 81 -8.65 -13.28 4.99
C GLY A 81 -7.60 -13.13 6.12
N GLU A 82 -6.44 -13.80 6.00
CA GLU A 82 -5.38 -13.63 6.99
C GLU A 82 -4.77 -12.24 6.89
N ASP A 83 -4.50 -11.79 5.67
CA ASP A 83 -3.99 -10.44 5.41
C ASP A 83 -5.02 -9.35 5.75
N LEU A 84 -6.32 -9.60 5.54
CA LEU A 84 -7.37 -8.70 6.02
C LEU A 84 -7.34 -8.58 7.56
N THR A 85 -7.15 -9.70 8.27
CA THR A 85 -7.00 -9.70 9.73
C THR A 85 -5.77 -8.92 10.18
N ARG A 86 -4.65 -9.01 9.46
CA ARG A 86 -3.44 -8.21 9.75
C ARG A 86 -3.71 -6.70 9.66
N LEU A 87 -4.50 -6.26 8.68
CA LEU A 87 -4.91 -4.85 8.57
C LEU A 87 -5.73 -4.42 9.78
N ALA A 88 -6.72 -5.22 10.18
CA ALA A 88 -7.57 -4.94 11.34
C ALA A 88 -6.74 -4.81 12.63
N ASP A 89 -5.83 -5.76 12.87
CA ASP A 89 -4.97 -5.77 14.06
C ASP A 89 -4.01 -4.57 14.09
N PHE A 90 -3.46 -4.20 12.92
CA PHE A 90 -2.61 -3.02 12.81
C PHE A 90 -3.40 -1.74 13.13
N VAL A 91 -4.60 -1.57 12.56
CA VAL A 91 -5.46 -0.41 12.85
C VAL A 91 -5.74 -0.30 14.34
N ARG A 92 -6.18 -1.40 14.97
CA ARG A 92 -6.47 -1.44 16.41
C ARG A 92 -5.25 -1.07 17.27
N SER A 93 -4.05 -1.48 16.86
CA SER A 93 -2.82 -1.15 17.59
C SER A 93 -2.53 0.36 17.67
N LEU A 94 -3.08 1.16 16.75
CA LEU A 94 -2.87 2.61 16.73
C LEU A 94 -3.83 3.39 17.65
N GLU A 95 -4.94 2.79 18.07
CA GLU A 95 -5.99 3.45 18.85
C GLU A 95 -5.43 4.12 20.12
N LEU A 96 -4.54 3.42 20.83
CA LEU A 96 -3.95 3.88 22.08
C LEU A 96 -3.13 5.17 21.94
N ALA A 97 -2.58 5.42 20.75
CA ALA A 97 -1.77 6.60 20.47
C ALA A 97 -2.57 7.76 19.84
N CYS A 98 -3.84 7.53 19.48
CA CYS A 98 -4.71 8.54 18.87
C CYS A 98 -5.07 9.67 19.83
N GLU A 99 -5.10 9.43 21.15
CA GLU A 99 -5.38 10.47 22.14
C GLU A 99 -4.21 11.43 22.31
N VAL A 100 -2.98 10.94 22.15
CA VAL A 100 -1.75 11.67 22.45
C VAL A 100 -1.14 12.35 21.22
N SER A 101 -1.42 11.85 20.02
CA SER A 101 -0.88 12.42 18.78
C SER A 101 -1.93 12.60 17.70
N SER A 102 -2.09 13.84 17.25
CA SER A 102 -2.95 14.19 16.11
C SER A 102 -2.48 13.50 14.82
N SER A 103 -1.16 13.38 14.61
CA SER A 103 -0.59 12.69 13.44
C SER A 103 -0.95 11.19 13.45
N VAL A 104 -0.85 10.54 14.60
CA VAL A 104 -1.26 9.12 14.73
C VAL A 104 -2.75 8.96 14.53
N ARG A 105 -3.58 9.89 15.03
CA ARG A 105 -5.02 9.90 14.78
C ARG A 105 -5.37 9.99 13.29
N LYS A 106 -4.69 10.85 12.54
CA LYS A 106 -4.88 10.95 11.09
C LYS A 106 -4.45 9.67 10.36
N LEU A 107 -3.32 9.09 10.76
CA LEU A 107 -2.88 7.79 10.21
C LEU A 107 -3.89 6.68 10.51
N HIS A 108 -4.35 6.59 11.75
CA HIS A 108 -5.38 5.64 12.17
C HIS A 108 -6.65 5.80 11.32
N GLN A 109 -7.13 7.03 11.14
CA GLN A 109 -8.31 7.31 10.30
C GLN A 109 -8.09 6.84 8.85
N LEU A 110 -6.92 7.10 8.26
CA LEU A 110 -6.59 6.65 6.92
C LEU A 110 -6.55 5.12 6.81
N CYS A 111 -5.85 4.46 7.74
CA CYS A 111 -5.77 3.00 7.79
C CYS A 111 -7.17 2.38 8.01
N GLN A 112 -8.00 2.98 8.88
CA GLN A 112 -9.37 2.53 9.13
C GLN A 112 -10.24 2.61 7.87
N VAL A 113 -10.16 3.73 7.13
CA VAL A 113 -10.90 3.89 5.87
C VAL A 113 -10.48 2.81 4.87
N LEU A 114 -9.18 2.60 4.69
CA LEU A 114 -8.66 1.58 3.78
C LEU A 114 -9.02 0.16 4.21
N TYR A 115 -8.98 -0.13 5.51
CA TYR A 115 -9.45 -1.41 6.05
C TYR A 115 -10.92 -1.65 5.75
N ASN A 116 -11.80 -0.67 6.02
CA ASN A 116 -13.22 -0.79 5.72
C ASN A 116 -13.47 -1.00 4.22
N VAL A 117 -12.71 -0.33 3.35
CA VAL A 117 -12.78 -0.54 1.90
C VAL A 117 -12.37 -1.98 1.53
N ALA A 118 -11.30 -2.50 2.11
CA ALA A 118 -10.85 -3.87 1.86
C ALA A 118 -11.87 -4.91 2.38
N GLU A 119 -12.44 -4.70 3.56
CA GLU A 119 -13.48 -5.55 4.15
C GLU A 119 -14.71 -5.61 3.24
N LEU A 120 -15.25 -4.45 2.84
CA LEU A 120 -16.37 -4.37 1.90
C LEU A 120 -16.05 -5.01 0.54
N TYR A 121 -14.83 -4.84 0.04
CA TYR A 121 -14.42 -5.46 -1.23
C TYR A 121 -14.43 -6.99 -1.13
N VAL A 122 -13.86 -7.55 -0.06
CA VAL A 122 -13.83 -9.00 0.15
C VAL A 122 -15.24 -9.56 0.29
N GLU A 123 -16.11 -8.89 1.06
CA GLU A 123 -17.53 -9.25 1.17
C GLU A 123 -18.26 -9.19 -0.20
N ALA A 124 -18.02 -8.13 -0.97
CA ALA A 124 -18.63 -7.93 -2.28
C ALA A 124 -18.15 -8.94 -3.33
N LYS A 125 -16.90 -9.40 -3.25
CA LYS A 125 -16.40 -10.47 -4.14
C LYS A 125 -17.04 -11.81 -3.85
N VAL A 126 -17.33 -12.11 -2.58
CA VAL A 126 -18.08 -13.31 -2.19
C VAL A 126 -19.53 -13.26 -2.70
N ALA A 127 -20.10 -12.06 -2.86
CA ALA A 127 -21.47 -11.85 -3.29
C ALA A 127 -21.69 -11.84 -4.83
N GLU A 128 -20.66 -12.08 -5.65
CA GLU A 128 -20.65 -12.04 -7.13
C GLU A 128 -21.44 -10.90 -7.80
N GLY A 129 -20.74 -9.82 -8.23
CA GLY A 129 -21.29 -8.83 -9.16
C GLY A 129 -20.71 -7.41 -9.06
N VAL A 130 -20.16 -7.02 -7.92
CA VAL A 130 -19.73 -5.62 -7.63
C VAL A 130 -18.20 -5.42 -7.70
N GLY A 131 -17.40 -6.48 -7.54
CA GLY A 131 -15.94 -6.38 -7.51
C GLY A 131 -15.31 -5.80 -8.80
N SER A 132 -15.93 -6.04 -9.96
CA SER A 132 -15.37 -5.61 -11.26
C SER A 132 -15.35 -4.09 -11.47
N GLU A 133 -16.30 -3.35 -10.89
CA GLU A 133 -16.31 -1.88 -10.99
C GLU A 133 -15.28 -1.28 -10.02
N PHE A 134 -15.10 -1.91 -8.86
CA PHE A 134 -14.12 -1.52 -7.86
C PHE A 134 -12.67 -1.69 -8.37
N ASP A 135 -12.40 -2.78 -9.09
CA ASP A 135 -11.10 -3.05 -9.72
C ASP A 135 -10.73 -1.93 -10.75
N ALA A 136 -11.72 -1.39 -11.46
CA ALA A 136 -11.52 -0.30 -12.41
C ALA A 136 -11.12 1.02 -11.71
N TYR A 137 -11.65 1.31 -10.53
CA TYR A 137 -11.24 2.49 -9.75
C TYR A 137 -9.85 2.33 -9.12
N LEU A 138 -9.52 1.13 -8.63
CA LEU A 138 -8.22 0.86 -8.00
C LEU A 138 -7.07 0.85 -9.00
N SER A 139 -7.32 0.44 -10.25
CA SER A 139 -6.34 0.59 -11.34
C SER A 139 -6.09 2.06 -11.70
N GLN A 140 -7.11 2.92 -11.71
CA GLN A 140 -6.94 4.37 -11.93
C GLN A 140 -6.11 5.05 -10.84
N LEU A 141 -6.22 4.58 -9.59
CA LEU A 141 -5.42 5.07 -8.47
C LEU A 141 -3.98 4.52 -8.45
N GLY A 142 -3.60 3.68 -9.42
CA GLY A 142 -2.26 3.09 -9.53
C GLY A 142 -1.99 1.96 -8.52
N PHE A 143 -3.03 1.39 -7.90
CA PHE A 143 -2.89 0.30 -6.93
C PHE A 143 -2.89 -1.09 -7.57
N MET A 144 -3.33 -1.22 -8.82
CA MET A 144 -3.36 -2.50 -9.54
C MET A 144 -2.58 -2.44 -10.87
N PRO A 145 -1.95 -3.56 -11.28
CA PRO A 145 -1.37 -3.66 -12.61
C PRO A 145 -2.49 -3.58 -13.65
N VAL A 146 -2.32 -2.73 -14.65
CA VAL A 146 -3.19 -2.74 -15.83
C VAL A 146 -2.94 -4.08 -16.54
N ASP A 147 -3.98 -4.90 -16.70
CA ASP A 147 -3.87 -6.10 -17.53
C ASP A 147 -3.43 -5.68 -18.93
N VAL A 148 -2.19 -6.01 -19.29
CA VAL A 148 -1.56 -5.64 -20.57
C VAL A 148 -2.34 -6.24 -21.75
N ASP A 149 -3.13 -7.29 -21.51
CA ASP A 149 -4.07 -7.87 -22.48
C ASP A 149 -5.19 -6.88 -22.88
N GLY A 150 -5.63 -6.01 -21.97
CA GLY A 150 -6.62 -4.96 -22.27
C GLY A 150 -6.02 -3.74 -22.98
N ALA A 151 -4.74 -3.44 -22.76
CA ALA A 151 -4.03 -2.37 -23.45
C ALA A 151 -3.80 -2.67 -24.95
N MET A 152 -3.82 -3.96 -25.34
CA MET A 152 -3.67 -4.39 -26.74
C MET A 152 -4.94 -4.14 -27.59
N MET A 153 -6.09 -3.86 -26.98
CA MET A 153 -7.34 -3.53 -27.70
C MET A 153 -7.47 -2.03 -28.03
N GLY A 154 -6.58 -1.18 -27.50
CA GLY A 154 -6.56 0.26 -27.75
C GLY A 154 -5.53 0.72 -28.80
N VAL A 155 -4.60 -0.15 -29.21
CA VAL A 155 -3.59 0.15 -30.23
C VAL A 155 -3.89 -0.65 -31.49
N GLN A 156 -5.00 -0.32 -32.15
CA GLN A 156 -5.20 -0.71 -33.54
C GLN A 156 -4.73 0.44 -34.44
N THR A 157 -3.91 0.09 -35.44
CA THR A 157 -3.34 0.91 -36.55
C THR A 157 -2.08 1.71 -36.14
N ASP A 158 -0.86 1.47 -36.64
CA ASP A 158 -0.41 0.91 -37.92
C ASP A 158 0.92 0.16 -37.75
N LEU A 159 0.97 -1.15 -38.03
CA LEU A 159 2.22 -1.83 -38.37
C LEU A 159 2.16 -2.31 -39.83
N ALA A 160 2.70 -1.49 -40.72
CA ALA A 160 3.19 -1.96 -42.00
C ALA A 160 4.45 -2.81 -41.77
N SER A 161 4.33 -4.09 -42.12
CA SER A 161 5.38 -4.99 -42.66
C SER A 161 6.82 -4.86 -42.12
N GLY A 162 7.24 -5.87 -41.35
CA GLY A 162 8.66 -6.11 -41.08
C GLY A 162 8.88 -7.48 -40.44
N SER A 163 9.16 -8.48 -41.27
CA SER A 163 9.54 -9.83 -40.86
C SER A 163 10.85 -9.82 -40.06
N GLY A 164 10.82 -10.28 -38.81
CA GLY A 164 12.03 -10.49 -38.00
C GLY A 164 11.69 -11.18 -36.69
N GLY A 165 11.85 -12.51 -36.64
CA GLY A 165 11.68 -13.29 -35.42
C GLY A 165 12.79 -13.00 -34.41
N GLY A 166 12.41 -12.56 -33.22
CA GLY A 166 13.29 -12.40 -32.07
C GLY A 166 13.14 -11.04 -31.40
N GLY A 167 12.45 -10.97 -30.26
CA GLY A 167 12.51 -9.79 -29.38
C GLY A 167 11.22 -9.36 -28.68
N VAL A 168 10.07 -10.02 -28.88
CA VAL A 168 8.79 -9.55 -28.31
C VAL A 168 8.74 -9.66 -26.78
N GLN A 169 9.46 -10.63 -26.19
CA GLN A 169 9.40 -10.90 -24.75
C GLN A 169 10.15 -9.84 -23.90
N GLY A 170 11.24 -9.26 -24.43
CA GLY A 170 12.02 -8.25 -23.71
C GLY A 170 11.38 -6.85 -23.69
N VAL A 171 10.58 -6.51 -24.70
CA VAL A 171 9.88 -5.21 -24.77
C VAL A 171 8.71 -5.17 -23.79
N GLY A 172 8.00 -6.29 -23.59
CA GLY A 172 6.91 -6.41 -22.62
C GLY A 172 7.39 -6.26 -21.17
N ASP A 173 8.50 -6.92 -20.81
CA ASP A 173 9.09 -6.81 -19.48
C ASP A 173 9.65 -5.40 -19.20
N GLN A 174 10.25 -4.76 -20.20
CA GLN A 174 10.74 -3.39 -20.08
C GLN A 174 9.61 -2.37 -19.96
N MET A 175 8.53 -2.52 -20.73
CA MET A 175 7.34 -1.67 -20.64
C MET A 175 6.62 -1.84 -19.30
N ARG A 176 6.57 -3.08 -18.76
CA ARG A 176 6.01 -3.37 -17.44
C ARG A 176 6.85 -2.75 -16.32
N ALA A 177 8.17 -2.82 -16.41
CA ALA A 177 9.07 -2.16 -15.46
C ALA A 177 8.90 -0.63 -15.47
N VAL A 178 8.76 -0.01 -16.66
CA VAL A 178 8.52 1.45 -16.78
C VAL A 178 7.14 1.84 -16.25
N ALA A 179 6.10 1.04 -16.50
CA ALA A 179 4.78 1.27 -15.91
C ALA A 179 4.80 1.18 -14.38
N GLN A 180 5.61 0.28 -13.81
CA GLN A 180 5.77 0.13 -12.36
C GLN A 180 6.59 1.27 -11.73
N THR A 181 7.65 1.75 -12.39
CA THR A 181 8.37 2.95 -11.91
C THR A 181 7.46 4.17 -11.91
N ASN A 182 6.59 4.30 -12.92
CA ASN A 182 5.60 5.36 -12.98
C ASN A 182 4.53 5.20 -11.88
N GLN A 183 4.06 3.98 -11.59
CA GLN A 183 3.17 3.73 -10.44
C GLN A 183 3.83 4.04 -9.10
N LEU A 184 5.13 3.78 -8.96
CA LEU A 184 5.88 4.14 -7.78
C LEU A 184 5.97 5.66 -7.66
N GLU A 185 6.25 6.37 -8.76
CA GLU A 185 6.31 7.84 -8.84
C GLU A 185 4.95 8.49 -8.57
N ASP A 186 3.87 7.98 -9.14
CA ASP A 186 2.49 8.42 -8.91
C ASP A 186 2.08 8.18 -7.45
N TRP A 187 2.46 7.03 -6.87
CA TRP A 187 2.24 6.75 -5.45
C TRP A 187 3.10 7.63 -4.54
N PHE A 188 4.37 7.87 -4.86
CA PHE A 188 5.24 8.75 -4.09
C PHE A 188 4.78 10.20 -4.18
N SER A 189 4.30 10.62 -5.34
CA SER A 189 3.67 11.93 -5.57
C SER A 189 2.36 12.04 -4.80
N GLY A 190 1.54 10.99 -4.78
CA GLY A 190 0.34 10.90 -3.95
C GLY A 190 0.65 10.96 -2.45
N LYS A 191 1.69 10.26 -1.98
CA LYS A 191 2.17 10.32 -0.60
C LYS A 191 2.65 11.74 -0.26
N ASN A 192 3.43 12.37 -1.12
CA ASN A 192 3.93 13.73 -0.91
C ASN A 192 2.81 14.77 -0.98
N TYR A 193 1.80 14.56 -1.83
CA TYR A 193 0.59 15.38 -1.85
C TYR A 193 -0.20 15.23 -0.54
N MET A 194 -0.39 14.01 -0.06
CA MET A 194 -1.00 13.76 1.26
C MET A 194 -0.16 14.35 2.40
N MET A 195 1.17 14.28 2.33
CA MET A 195 2.07 14.89 3.31
C MET A 195 2.01 16.42 3.25
N GLY A 196 1.89 17.01 2.06
CA GLY A 196 1.69 18.44 1.86
C GLY A 196 0.36 18.94 2.40
N LEU A 197 -0.73 18.18 2.21
CA LEU A 197 -2.02 18.45 2.86
C LEU A 197 -1.92 18.35 4.39
N LEU A 198 -1.10 17.42 4.90
CA LEU A 198 -0.82 17.30 6.33
C LEU A 198 0.01 18.48 6.85
N GLU A 199 1.00 18.97 6.08
CA GLU A 199 1.85 20.11 6.42
C GLU A 199 1.09 21.46 6.38
N GLU A 200 0.19 21.67 5.42
CA GLU A 200 -0.68 22.85 5.38
C GLU A 200 -1.58 22.94 6.63
N ASP A 201 -2.14 21.81 7.08
CA ASP A 201 -2.96 21.74 8.30
C ASP A 201 -2.14 21.93 9.59
N LEU A 202 -0.84 21.60 9.57
CA LEU A 202 0.08 21.83 10.70
C LEU A 202 0.52 23.30 10.80
N SER A 203 0.50 24.05 9.70
CA SER A 203 0.90 25.48 9.70
C SER A 203 -0.05 26.39 10.51
N GLY A 204 -1.27 25.92 10.80
CA GLY A 204 -2.23 26.59 11.68
C GLY A 204 -2.04 26.33 13.18
N ILE A 205 -1.16 25.41 13.56
CA ILE A 205 -0.94 25.05 14.97
C ILE A 205 0.11 26.00 15.56
N ASN A 206 -0.33 26.97 16.37
CA ASN A 206 0.58 27.83 17.12
C ASN A 206 1.00 27.13 18.43
N PRO A 207 2.25 26.64 18.55
CA PRO A 207 2.71 25.87 19.71
C PRO A 207 2.85 26.72 20.99
N MET A 208 2.69 28.05 20.91
CA MET A 208 2.71 28.96 22.07
C MET A 208 1.31 29.34 22.60
N ALA A 209 0.23 28.78 22.06
CA ALA A 209 -1.14 29.12 22.45
C ALA A 209 -1.77 28.18 23.50
N TRP A 210 -0.99 27.28 24.11
CA TRP A 210 -1.50 26.33 25.11
C TRP A 210 -1.26 26.89 26.52
N PRO A 211 -2.28 26.91 27.41
CA PRO A 211 -2.17 27.45 28.77
C PRO A 211 -1.31 26.59 29.70
#